data_AF-A0A1J5J130-F1
#
_entry.id   AF-A0A1J5J130-F1
#
_cell.length_a   1.000
_cell.length_b   1.000
_cell.length_c   1.000
_cell.angle_alpha   90.00
_cell.angle_beta   90.00
_cell.angle_gamma   90.00
#
_symmetry.space_group_name_H-M   'P 1'
#
loop_
_entity.id
_entity.type
_entity.pdbx_description
1 polymer ?
#
loop_
_entity_poly.entity_id
_entity_poly.type
_entity_poly.pdbx_seq_one_letter_code
_entity_poly.pdbx_strand_id
1 'polypeptide(L)' 'MMILVICALAAGQVYLSHVRVGISQKVAEAKVAQGQVQREVQNLKLEVASITRPDTLRRLAREKLGMFSPTPMQVVQP' A
#
# COMPACT_ATOMS: atom_id res chain seq x y z
N MET A 1 12.43 -16.75 52.93
CA MET A 1 13.27 -16.49 51.73
C MET A 1 12.57 -16.88 50.43
N MET A 2 12.00 -18.09 50.31
CA MET A 2 11.27 -18.56 49.11
C MET A 2 10.12 -17.64 48.64
N ILE A 3 9.33 -17.10 49.58
CA ILE A 3 8.18 -16.24 49.25
C ILE A 3 8.60 -14.95 48.52
N LEU A 4 9.72 -14.34 48.93
CA LEU A 4 10.26 -13.13 48.30
C LEU A 4 10.65 -13.37 46.83
N VAL A 5 11.23 -14.53 46.54
CA VAL A 5 11.62 -14.91 45.17
C VAL A 5 10.38 -15.09 44.29
N ILE A 6 9.32 -15.69 44.83
CA ILE A 6 8.05 -15.86 44.13
C ILE A 6 7.40 -14.50 43.83
N CYS A 7 7.38 -13.58 44.79
CA CYS A 7 6.86 -12.23 44.58
C CYS A 7 7.65 -11.44 43.52
N ALA A 8 8.99 -11.56 43.53
CA ALA A 8 9.83 -10.91 42.53
C ALA A 8 9.59 -11.45 41.11
N LEU A 9 9.44 -12.77 40.97
CA LEU A 9 9.11 -13.40 39.69
C LEU A 9 7.72 -12.99 39.20
N ALA A 10 6.72 -12.94 40.09
CA ALA A 10 5.37 -12.52 39.75
C ALA A 10 5.33 -11.06 39.27
N ALA A 11 6.03 -10.15 39.96
CA ALA A 11 6.15 -8.76 39.55
C ALA A 11 6.83 -8.63 38.17
N GLY A 12 7.89 -9.41 37.92
CA GLY A 12 8.56 -9.47 36.63
C GLY A 12 7.64 -9.93 35.49
N GLN A 13 6.81 -10.95 35.73
CA GLN A 13 5.84 -11.45 34.74
C GLN A 13 4.77 -10.41 34.40
N VAL A 14 4.27 -9.70 35.41
CA VAL A 14 3.28 -8.62 35.21
C VAL A 14 3.88 -7.49 34.38
N TYR A 15 5.11 -7.07 34.68
CA TYR A 15 5.81 -6.05 33.90
C TYR A 15 6.03 -6.49 32.45
N LEU A 16 6.48 -7.73 32.22
CA LEU A 16 6.68 -8.29 30.88
C LEU A 16 5.37 -8.36 30.09
N SER A 17 4.27 -8.69 30.76
CA SER A 17 2.93 -8.69 30.16
C SER A 17 2.53 -7.29 29.69
N HIS A 18 2.70 -6.27 30.54
CA HIS A 18 2.42 -4.88 30.16
C HIS A 18 3.25 -4.41 28.97
N VAL A 19 4.55 -4.72 28.96
CA VAL A 19 5.43 -4.38 27.84
C VAL A 19 4.98 -5.09 26.56
N ARG A 20 4.64 -6.38 26.65
CA ARG A 20 4.15 -7.14 25.50
C ARG A 20 2.87 -6.55 24.93
N VAL A 21 1.90 -6.20 25.77
CA VAL A 21 0.64 -5.58 25.34
C VAL A 21 0.90 -4.25 24.64
N GLY A 22 1.77 -3.40 25.20
CA GLY A 22 2.15 -2.14 24.58
C GLY A 22 2.83 -2.31 23.22
N ILE A 23 3.71 -3.31 23.10
CA ILE A 23 4.36 -3.65 21.82
C ILE A 23 3.32 -4.16 20.81
N SER A 24 2.44 -5.06 21.21
CA SER A 24 1.39 -5.61 20.32
C SER A 24 0.47 -4.51 19.79
N GLN A 25 0.13 -3.52 20.62
CA GLN A 25 -0.68 -2.38 20.21
C GLN A 25 0.05 -1.52 19.16
N LYS A 26 1.31 -1.18 19.40
CA LYS A 26 2.13 -0.42 18.42
C LYS A 26 2.31 -1.18 17.10
N VAL A 27 2.49 -2.50 17.16
CA VAL A 27 2.57 -3.34 15.96
C VAL A 27 1.25 -3.37 15.21
N ALA A 28 0.12 -3.44 15.92
CA ALA A 28 -1.20 -3.39 15.29
C ALA A 28 -1.44 -2.05 14.58
N GLU A 29 -1.12 -0.93 15.24
CA GLU A 29 -1.20 0.42 14.65
C GLU A 29 -0.31 0.53 13.41
N ALA A 30 0.95 0.10 13.49
CA ALA A 30 1.88 0.11 12.37
C ALA A 30 1.37 -0.74 11.19
N LYS A 31 0.76 -1.90 11.47
CA LYS A 31 0.21 -2.79 10.45
C LYS A 31 -1.01 -2.17 9.76
N VAL A 32 -1.85 -1.46 10.50
CA VAL A 32 -2.99 -0.72 9.92
C VAL A 32 -2.48 0.41 9.02
N ALA A 33 -1.51 1.20 9.50
CA ALA A 33 -0.90 2.27 8.71
C ALA A 33 -0.25 1.73 7.42
N GLN A 34 0.51 0.64 7.53
CA GLN A 34 1.11 -0.04 6.38
C GLN A 34 0.03 -0.50 5.37
N GLY A 35 -1.07 -1.08 5.87
CA GLY A 35 -2.18 -1.52 5.03
C GLY A 35 -2.87 -0.36 4.30
N GLN A 36 -3.02 0.80 4.95
CA GLN A 36 -3.58 2.01 4.33
C GLN A 36 -2.68 2.52 3.20
N VAL A 37 -1.38 2.69 3.47
CA VAL A 37 -0.41 3.14 2.46
C VAL A 37 -0.36 2.16 1.27
N GLN A 38 -0.41 0.86 1.53
CA GLN A 38 -0.39 -0.14 0.45
C GLN A 38 -1.64 -0.07 -0.43
N ARG A 39 -2.81 0.26 0.13
CA ARG A 39 -4.04 0.50 -0.64
C ARG A 39 -3.94 1.78 -1.46
N GLU A 40 -3.41 2.86 -0.89
CA GLU A 40 -3.19 4.11 -1.62
C GLU A 40 -2.25 3.91 -2.81
N VAL A 41 -1.15 3.18 -2.63
CA VAL A 41 -0.23 2.85 -3.72
C VAL A 41 -0.92 2.03 -4.81
N GLN A 42 -1.77 1.07 -4.45
CA GLN A 42 -2.55 0.31 -5.44
C GLN A 42 -3.54 1.19 -6.20
N ASN A 43 -4.24 2.08 -5.51
CA ASN A 43 -5.16 3.03 -6.12
C ASN A 43 -4.42 3.98 -7.08
N LEU A 44 -3.28 4.54 -6.66
CA LEU A 44 -2.44 5.38 -7.52
C LEU A 44 -1.94 4.61 -8.74
N LYS A 45 -1.54 3.35 -8.59
CA LYS A 45 -1.13 2.52 -9.74
C LYS A 45 -2.29 2.31 -10.73
N LEU A 46 -3.50 2.08 -10.22
CA LEU A 46 -4.69 1.96 -11.06
C LEU A 46 -5.02 3.28 -11.75
N GLU A 47 -4.89 4.41 -11.06
CA GLU A 47 -5.10 5.74 -11.61
C GLU A 47 -4.07 6.06 -12.70
N VAL A 48 -2.78 5.83 -12.44
CA VAL A 48 -1.71 5.98 -13.44
C VAL A 48 -1.95 5.09 -14.64
N ALA A 49 -2.31 3.82 -14.43
CA ALA A 49 -2.65 2.89 -15.51
C ALA A 49 -3.87 3.36 -16.31
N SER A 50 -4.85 3.99 -15.66
CA SER A 50 -6.02 4.58 -16.35
C SER A 50 -5.65 5.80 -17.20
N ILE A 51 -4.66 6.59 -16.78
CA ILE A 51 -4.14 7.74 -17.52
C ILE A 51 -3.30 7.28 -18.70
N THR A 52 -2.49 6.25 -18.52
CA THR A 52 -1.68 5.64 -19.60
C THR A 52 -2.47 4.66 -20.47
N ARG A 53 -3.77 4.44 -20.22
CA ARG A 53 -4.58 3.60 -21.10
C ARG A 53 -4.54 4.16 -22.53
N PRO A 54 -4.30 3.32 -23.54
CA PRO A 54 -4.19 3.75 -24.93
C PRO A 54 -5.43 4.50 -25.41
N ASP A 55 -6.62 4.18 -24.88
CA ASP A 55 -7.86 4.86 -25.28
C ASP A 55 -7.93 6.30 -24.78
N THR A 56 -7.42 6.59 -23.58
CA THR A 56 -7.32 7.96 -23.05
C THR A 56 -6.29 8.77 -23.85
N LEU A 57 -5.15 8.16 -24.16
CA LEU A 57 -4.12 8.73 -25.04
C LEU A 57 -4.65 9.01 -26.45
N ARG A 58 -5.39 8.06 -27.06
CA ARG A 58 -6.03 8.21 -28.37
C ARG A 58 -7.11 9.29 -28.37
N ARG A 59 -7.87 9.43 -27.27
CA ARG A 59 -8.84 10.51 -27.12
C ARG A 59 -8.13 11.86 -27.04
N LEU A 60 -7.11 11.99 -26.20
CA LEU A 60 -6.35 13.23 -26.05
C LEU A 60 -5.64 13.62 -27.36
N ALA A 61 -5.07 12.65 -28.07
CA ALA A 61 -4.43 12.88 -29.37
C ALA A 61 -5.43 13.37 -30.43
N ARG A 62 -6.66 12.83 -30.45
CA ARG A 62 -7.73 13.34 -31.31
C ARG A 62 -8.17 14.75 -30.93
N GLU A 63 -8.44 14.98 -29.65
CA GLU A 63 -9.03 16.24 -29.18
C GLU A 63 -8.04 17.42 -29.16
N LYS A 64 -6.78 17.17 -28.80
CA LYS A 64 -5.75 18.22 -28.65
C LYS A 64 -4.83 18.36 -29.85
N LEU A 65 -4.55 17.25 -30.54
CA LEU A 65 -3.56 17.22 -31.62
C LEU A 65 -4.20 16.92 -32.98
N GLY A 66 -5.53 16.68 -33.04
CA GLY A 66 -6.22 16.34 -34.28
C GLY A 66 -5.77 15.02 -34.91
N MET A 67 -5.06 14.17 -34.15
CA MET A 67 -4.47 12.94 -34.67
C MET A 67 -5.49 11.80 -34.65
N PHE A 68 -5.76 11.22 -35.82
CA PHE A 68 -6.61 10.04 -35.98
C PHE A 68 -5.77 8.78 -36.18
N SER A 69 -6.37 7.62 -35.88
CA SER A 69 -5.71 6.34 -36.13
C SER A 69 -5.45 6.19 -37.63
N PRO A 70 -4.22 5.89 -38.07
CA PRO A 70 -3.94 5.66 -39.48
C PRO A 70 -4.73 4.46 -39.98
N THR A 71 -5.18 4.54 -41.23
CA THR A 71 -5.89 3.43 -41.89
C THR A 71 -4.92 2.28 -42.19
N PRO A 72 -5.38 1.03 -42.35
CA PRO A 72 -4.51 -0.12 -42.60
C PRO A 72 -3.62 0.05 -43.85
N MET A 73 -4.05 0.84 -44.83
CA MET A 73 -3.28 1.16 -46.03
C MET A 73 -2.14 2.15 -45.79
N GLN A 74 -2.11 2.84 -44.64
CA GLN A 74 -1.13 3.87 -44.29
C GLN A 74 -0.02 3.35 -43.36
N VAL A 75 -0.06 2.07 -42.97
CA VAL A 75 0.94 1.46 -42.08
C VAL A 75 1.88 0.59 -42.92
N VAL A 76 3.16 0.99 -43.01
CA VAL A 76 4.21 0.12 -43.57
C VAL A 76 4.56 -0.92 -42.51
N GLN A 77 4.24 -2.18 -42.76
CA GLN A 77 4.71 -3.30 -41.93
C GLN A 77 6.16 -3.62 -42.33
N PRO A 78 7.11 -3.65 -41.39
CA PRO A 78 8.45 -4.19 -41.63
C PRO A 78 8.44 -5.72 -41.73
#